data_AF-A0A7S1HTN0-F1
#
_entry.id   AF-A0A7S1HTN0-F1
#
_cell.length_a   1.000
_cell.length_b   1.000
_cell.length_c   1.000
_cell.angle_alpha   90.00
_cell.angle_beta   90.00
_cell.angle_gamma   90.00
#
_symmetry.space_group_name_H-M   'P 1'
#
loop_
_entity.id
_entity.type
_entity.pdbx_description
1 polymer ?
#
loop_
_entity_poly.entity_id
_entity_poly.type
_entity_poly.pdbx_seq_one_letter_code
_entity_poly.pdbx_strand_id
1 'polypeptide(L)'
;TEGPGIGSVEASVDELIYNCSARKEFVLLHTEACRNEDGVWQWVPTRRWLLPRLWTNGHHHLRMSDPIKELGDRASGDLDPASRSMLWRSDFGRIARWISGTSIGIVLSGGGARGGAHVGAIRRMVEIGMPIDIVAGTSMGAFVGGLYCMHTDPDAVARGYAGYCAKFMDKFAQVKDLTYPTVSLFSGESFNRLIRQGFQDVCIEDMWIPFCCVTTNITTDVPMAHLQGTAWRYVRGSMTLTTFLPPLCDGPNLLVDGGYANNLPADVLKSMGAKTVIALDVGTVDNTNYTNYGDALSGWWLLWKSLPLPESIIGQPVHVPTMKDISSRLAYLTCEMQARRVKKELIDIYIKCKVEHISTLGFDSPEAAVHIGYEEICKVFPEKWDFVRR
;
A
#
# COMPACT_ATOMS: atom_id res chain seq x y z
N THR A 1 10.28 -20.91 -25.13
CA THR A 1 9.58 -22.04 -24.48
C THR A 1 8.13 -21.63 -24.38
N GLU A 2 7.24 -22.40 -25.01
CA GLU A 2 5.81 -22.10 -25.07
C GLU A 2 5.26 -21.89 -23.66
N GLY A 3 4.50 -20.81 -23.48
CA GLY A 3 3.83 -20.54 -22.21
C GLY A 3 2.79 -21.63 -21.88
N PRO A 4 2.23 -21.62 -20.67
CA PRO A 4 1.17 -22.54 -20.29
C PRO A 4 -0.06 -22.29 -21.15
N GLY A 5 -0.24 -23.13 -22.17
CA GLY A 5 -1.35 -23.06 -23.12
C GLY A 5 -2.70 -23.35 -22.48
N ILE A 6 -3.76 -23.21 -23.28
CA ILE A 6 -5.11 -23.61 -22.91
C ILE A 6 -5.17 -25.14 -22.91
N GLY A 7 -5.57 -25.74 -21.78
CA GLY A 7 -5.68 -27.19 -21.66
C GLY A 7 -6.90 -27.75 -22.40
N SER A 8 -6.95 -29.07 -22.63
CA SER A 8 -8.09 -29.72 -23.31
C SER A 8 -9.41 -29.55 -22.56
N VAL A 9 -9.38 -29.61 -21.22
CA VAL A 9 -10.55 -29.37 -20.37
C VAL A 9 -11.01 -27.92 -20.47
N GLU A 10 -10.07 -26.98 -20.47
CA GLU A 10 -10.38 -25.55 -20.60
C GLU A 10 -10.99 -25.24 -21.97
N ALA A 11 -10.41 -25.81 -23.03
CA ALA A 11 -10.95 -25.72 -24.39
C ALA A 11 -12.34 -26.35 -24.52
N SER A 12 -12.64 -27.44 -23.78
CA SER A 12 -13.98 -28.06 -23.80
C SER A 12 -15.06 -27.23 -23.09
N VAL A 13 -14.66 -26.31 -22.22
CA VAL A 13 -15.59 -25.42 -21.48
C VAL A 13 -15.61 -24.02 -22.09
N ASP A 14 -14.81 -23.76 -23.14
CA ASP A 14 -14.62 -22.46 -23.79
C ASP A 14 -15.94 -21.86 -24.28
N GLU A 15 -16.81 -22.66 -24.90
CA GLU A 15 -18.14 -22.22 -25.34
C GLU A 15 -19.05 -21.78 -24.17
N LEU A 16 -18.90 -22.44 -23.02
CA LEU A 16 -19.61 -22.12 -21.77
C LEU A 16 -19.01 -20.87 -21.10
N ILE A 17 -17.68 -20.70 -21.18
CA ILE A 17 -16.96 -19.52 -20.72
C ILE A 17 -17.43 -18.29 -21.50
N TYR A 18 -17.49 -18.34 -22.83
CA TYR A 18 -17.91 -17.19 -23.63
C TYR A 18 -19.39 -16.83 -23.46
N ASN A 19 -20.26 -17.83 -23.30
CA ASN A 19 -21.71 -17.61 -23.21
C ASN A 19 -22.21 -17.31 -21.78
N CYS A 20 -21.36 -17.41 -20.76
CA CYS A 20 -21.74 -17.15 -19.38
C CYS A 20 -21.40 -15.73 -18.92
N SER A 21 -22.37 -15.03 -18.33
CA SER A 21 -22.18 -13.71 -17.72
C SER A 21 -21.58 -13.76 -16.31
N ALA A 22 -21.31 -14.95 -15.78
CA ALA A 22 -20.70 -15.10 -14.46
C ALA A 22 -19.26 -14.57 -14.44
N ARG A 23 -18.84 -14.09 -13.27
CA ARG A 23 -17.45 -13.70 -13.00
C ARG A 23 -16.55 -14.93 -13.08
N LYS A 24 -15.50 -14.84 -13.88
CA LYS A 24 -14.49 -15.88 -14.07
C LYS A 24 -13.24 -15.54 -13.28
N GLU A 25 -12.89 -16.39 -12.32
CA GLU A 25 -11.68 -16.23 -11.51
C GLU A 25 -10.68 -17.32 -11.85
N PHE A 26 -9.43 -16.93 -12.09
CA PHE A 26 -8.35 -17.85 -12.40
C PHE A 26 -7.56 -18.21 -11.13
N VAL A 27 -7.47 -19.49 -10.80
CA VAL A 27 -6.80 -19.93 -9.57
C VAL A 27 -5.48 -20.64 -9.91
N LEU A 28 -4.38 -20.03 -9.51
CA LEU A 28 -3.03 -20.58 -9.61
C LEU A 28 -2.71 -21.37 -8.35
N LEU A 29 -2.59 -22.68 -8.52
CA LEU A 29 -2.29 -23.59 -7.43
C LEU A 29 -0.79 -23.89 -7.39
N HIS A 30 -0.13 -23.42 -6.33
CA HIS A 30 1.29 -23.60 -6.09
C HIS A 30 1.52 -24.80 -5.19
N THR A 31 2.25 -25.79 -5.70
CA THR A 31 2.58 -27.02 -4.96
C THR A 31 3.93 -26.87 -4.26
N GLU A 32 4.28 -27.80 -3.37
CA GLU A 32 5.60 -27.81 -2.69
C GLU A 32 6.79 -27.73 -3.66
N ALA A 33 6.63 -28.15 -4.92
CA ALA A 33 7.65 -28.02 -5.96
C ALA A 33 7.98 -26.55 -6.33
N CYS A 34 7.13 -25.60 -5.96
CA CYS A 34 7.35 -24.17 -6.14
C CYS A 34 8.17 -23.55 -4.99
N ARG A 35 8.64 -24.34 -4.02
CA ARG A 35 9.55 -23.86 -2.97
C ARG A 35 10.99 -23.96 -3.44
N ASN A 36 11.81 -22.97 -3.05
CA ASN A 36 13.25 -23.02 -3.26
C ASN A 36 13.93 -23.95 -2.23
N GLU A 37 15.26 -24.09 -2.34
CA GLU A 37 16.07 -24.91 -1.41
C GLU A 37 15.95 -24.45 0.06
N ASP A 38 15.65 -23.17 0.30
CA ASP A 38 15.42 -22.59 1.63
C ASP A 38 13.96 -22.76 2.14
N GLY A 39 13.09 -23.44 1.36
CA GLY A 39 11.68 -23.64 1.70
C GLY A 39 10.78 -22.41 1.46
N VAL A 40 11.30 -21.36 0.83
CA VAL A 40 10.57 -20.13 0.48
C VAL A 40 9.78 -20.33 -0.81
N TRP A 41 8.52 -19.95 -0.81
CA TRP A 41 7.65 -19.99 -1.98
C TRP A 41 8.15 -19.06 -3.10
N GLN A 42 8.30 -19.60 -4.29
CA GLN A 42 8.61 -18.84 -5.50
C GLN A 42 7.35 -18.59 -6.32
N TRP A 43 7.21 -17.36 -6.80
CA TRP A 43 6.17 -16.97 -7.76
C TRP A 43 6.45 -17.61 -9.11
N VAL A 44 5.36 -17.89 -9.83
CA VAL A 44 5.41 -18.19 -11.25
C VAL A 44 5.18 -16.90 -12.04
N PRO A 45 5.75 -16.76 -13.25
CA PRO A 45 5.42 -15.65 -14.14
C PRO A 45 3.94 -15.69 -14.56
N THR A 46 3.07 -15.07 -13.75
CA THR A 46 1.60 -15.16 -13.81
C THR A 46 1.07 -14.60 -15.11
N ARG A 47 1.72 -13.55 -15.62
CA ARG A 47 1.43 -12.99 -16.94
C ARG A 47 1.39 -14.05 -18.05
N ARG A 48 2.27 -15.06 -18.02
CA ARG A 48 2.27 -16.12 -19.04
C ARG A 48 1.03 -16.99 -18.99
N TRP A 49 0.41 -17.12 -17.81
CA TRP A 49 -0.84 -17.83 -17.61
C TRP A 49 -2.07 -16.98 -17.94
N LEU A 50 -2.02 -15.68 -17.67
CA LEU A 50 -3.13 -14.75 -17.92
C LEU A 50 -3.26 -14.36 -19.40
N LEU A 51 -2.17 -14.26 -20.15
CA LEU A 51 -2.20 -13.81 -21.55
C LEU A 51 -3.11 -14.67 -22.46
N PRO A 52 -3.13 -16.01 -22.36
CA PRO A 52 -4.08 -16.84 -23.12
C PRO A 52 -5.52 -16.75 -22.59
N ARG A 53 -5.75 -16.14 -21.42
CA ARG A 53 -6.99 -16.20 -20.63
C ARG A 53 -7.59 -14.81 -20.39
N LEU A 54 -7.60 -13.97 -21.43
CA LEU A 54 -8.12 -12.58 -21.33
C LEU A 54 -9.60 -12.51 -20.92
N TRP A 55 -10.33 -13.63 -20.96
CA TRP A 55 -11.71 -13.75 -20.47
C TRP A 55 -11.83 -13.78 -18.94
N THR A 56 -10.73 -13.94 -18.19
CA THR A 56 -10.75 -13.97 -16.71
C THR A 56 -10.92 -12.55 -16.16
N ASN A 57 -11.76 -12.40 -15.14
CA ASN A 57 -11.98 -11.12 -14.45
C ASN A 57 -10.94 -10.82 -13.37
N GLY A 58 -10.28 -11.86 -12.86
CA GLY A 58 -9.29 -11.76 -11.80
C GLY A 58 -8.57 -13.09 -11.62
N HIS A 59 -7.59 -13.08 -10.72
CA HIS A 59 -6.81 -14.27 -10.40
C HIS A 59 -6.41 -14.32 -8.93
N HIS A 60 -6.15 -15.55 -8.46
CA HIS A 60 -5.76 -15.84 -7.09
C HIS A 60 -4.61 -16.83 -7.07
N HIS A 61 -3.68 -16.61 -6.14
CA HIS A 61 -2.61 -17.57 -5.85
C HIS A 61 -3.02 -18.39 -4.63
N LEU A 62 -2.86 -19.71 -4.70
CA LEU A 62 -3.08 -20.61 -3.58
C LEU A 62 -1.83 -21.44 -3.31
N ARG A 63 -1.24 -21.31 -2.13
CA ARG A 63 -0.15 -22.19 -1.69
C ARG A 63 -0.73 -23.45 -1.04
N MET A 64 -0.36 -24.62 -1.56
CA MET A 64 -0.80 -25.93 -1.05
C MET A 64 -0.07 -26.40 0.22
N SER A 65 0.52 -25.49 1.00
CA SER A 65 1.08 -25.84 2.32
C SER A 65 0.09 -25.76 3.46
N ASP A 66 -1.08 -25.20 3.22
CA ASP A 66 -1.93 -24.72 4.30
C ASP A 66 -3.07 -25.71 4.60
N PRO A 67 -3.40 -25.92 5.88
CA PRO A 67 -4.21 -26.93 6.57
C PRO A 67 -5.02 -28.02 5.86
N ILE A 68 -5.54 -27.82 4.65
CA ILE A 68 -6.37 -28.78 3.93
C ILE A 68 -5.61 -30.08 3.67
N LYS A 69 -4.31 -30.00 3.38
CA LYS A 69 -3.47 -31.19 3.17
C LYS A 69 -3.26 -31.98 4.47
N GLU A 70 -3.19 -31.28 5.61
CA GLU A 70 -3.04 -31.88 6.95
C GLU A 70 -4.38 -32.39 7.52
N LEU A 71 -5.48 -31.71 7.20
CA LEU A 71 -6.83 -32.06 7.64
C LEU A 71 -7.44 -33.17 6.79
N GLY A 72 -7.07 -33.27 5.51
CA GLY A 72 -7.59 -34.26 4.57
C GLY A 72 -9.12 -34.30 4.60
N ASP A 73 -9.69 -35.50 4.75
CA ASP A 73 -11.14 -35.70 4.81
C ASP A 73 -11.80 -35.02 6.02
N ARG A 74 -11.05 -34.72 7.10
CA ARG A 74 -11.58 -34.04 8.31
C ARG A 74 -11.99 -32.60 8.02
N ALA A 75 -11.52 -32.00 6.93
CA ALA A 75 -11.93 -30.66 6.52
C ALA A 75 -13.44 -30.56 6.21
N SER A 76 -14.09 -31.69 5.89
CA SER A 76 -15.53 -31.76 5.60
C SER A 76 -16.42 -31.98 6.83
N GLY A 77 -15.83 -32.21 8.02
CA GLY A 77 -16.54 -32.51 9.27
C GLY A 77 -16.57 -31.36 10.27
N ASP A 78 -17.04 -31.63 11.49
CA ASP A 78 -17.00 -30.68 12.60
C ASP A 78 -15.56 -30.47 13.09
N LEU A 79 -14.95 -29.39 12.60
CA LEU A 79 -13.62 -28.96 12.98
C LEU A 79 -13.61 -28.27 14.35
N ASP A 80 -12.56 -28.52 15.14
CA ASP A 80 -12.30 -27.77 16.36
C ASP A 80 -11.99 -26.28 16.06
N PRO A 81 -12.15 -25.37 17.03
CA PRO A 81 -11.93 -23.94 16.81
C PRO A 81 -10.53 -23.57 16.29
N ALA A 82 -9.49 -24.31 16.67
CA ALA A 82 -8.13 -24.03 16.23
C ALA A 82 -7.95 -24.40 14.75
N SER A 83 -8.42 -25.59 14.35
CA SER A 83 -8.43 -26.02 12.94
C SER A 83 -9.26 -25.10 12.05
N ARG A 84 -10.44 -24.65 12.52
CA ARG A 84 -11.25 -23.64 11.81
C ARG A 84 -10.50 -22.32 11.63
N SER A 85 -9.87 -21.83 12.70
CA SER A 85 -9.06 -20.60 12.63
C SER A 85 -7.86 -20.75 11.69
N MET A 86 -7.24 -21.93 11.62
CA MET A 86 -6.11 -22.21 10.74
C MET A 86 -6.54 -22.18 9.26
N LEU A 87 -7.62 -22.90 8.92
CA LEU A 87 -8.21 -22.88 7.58
C LEU A 87 -8.67 -21.49 7.17
N TRP A 88 -9.28 -20.75 8.08
CA TRP A 88 -9.71 -19.39 7.81
C TRP A 88 -8.54 -18.49 7.41
N ARG A 89 -7.37 -18.62 8.06
CA ARG A 89 -6.19 -17.82 7.74
C ARG A 89 -5.45 -18.24 6.47
N SER A 90 -5.74 -19.44 5.95
CA SER A 90 -5.09 -19.97 4.75
C SER A 90 -5.48 -19.23 3.48
N ASP A 91 -4.70 -19.45 2.41
CA ASP A 91 -5.04 -18.98 1.06
C ASP A 91 -6.39 -19.55 0.58
N PHE A 92 -6.77 -20.76 0.99
CA PHE A 92 -8.09 -21.32 0.70
C PHE A 92 -9.21 -20.59 1.44
N GLY A 93 -8.96 -20.21 2.70
CA GLY A 93 -9.85 -19.33 3.46
C GLY A 93 -10.05 -17.98 2.76
N ARG A 94 -9.00 -17.43 2.16
CA ARG A 94 -9.09 -16.21 1.34
C ARG A 94 -10.02 -16.37 0.14
N ILE A 95 -9.92 -17.46 -0.62
CA ILE A 95 -10.85 -17.72 -1.73
C ILE A 95 -12.27 -17.98 -1.22
N ALA A 96 -12.45 -18.69 -0.11
CA ALA A 96 -13.77 -18.89 0.49
C ALA A 96 -14.42 -17.55 0.88
N ARG A 97 -13.65 -16.62 1.45
CA ARG A 97 -14.09 -15.24 1.73
C ARG A 97 -14.42 -14.48 0.46
N TRP A 98 -13.62 -14.64 -0.59
CA TRP A 98 -13.87 -14.01 -1.89
C TRP A 98 -15.21 -14.45 -2.47
N ILE A 99 -15.44 -15.76 -2.57
CA ILE A 99 -16.65 -16.34 -3.15
C ILE A 99 -17.89 -16.01 -2.30
N SER A 100 -17.76 -16.03 -0.97
CA SER A 100 -18.86 -15.69 -0.05
C SER A 100 -19.12 -14.18 0.08
N GLY A 101 -18.29 -13.33 -0.53
CA GLY A 101 -18.43 -11.88 -0.42
C GLY A 101 -18.16 -11.35 0.99
N THR A 102 -17.20 -11.95 1.71
CA THR A 102 -16.75 -11.57 3.06
C THR A 102 -15.26 -11.20 3.10
N SER A 103 -14.70 -10.86 1.95
CA SER A 103 -13.30 -10.44 1.79
C SER A 103 -12.99 -9.16 2.58
N ILE A 104 -11.82 -9.15 3.21
CA ILE A 104 -11.30 -8.00 3.97
C ILE A 104 -10.18 -7.33 3.18
N GLY A 105 -10.39 -6.07 2.81
CA GLY A 105 -9.42 -5.21 2.15
C GLY A 105 -8.79 -4.21 3.12
N ILE A 106 -7.49 -3.96 2.98
CA ILE A 106 -6.81 -2.89 3.71
C ILE A 106 -6.32 -1.79 2.76
N VAL A 107 -6.56 -0.53 3.14
CA VAL A 107 -6.08 0.66 2.45
C VAL A 107 -4.94 1.28 3.24
N LEU A 108 -3.80 1.50 2.58
CA LEU A 108 -2.61 2.11 3.18
C LEU A 108 -2.35 3.46 2.51
N SER A 109 -2.52 4.54 3.25
CA SER A 109 -2.30 5.90 2.74
C SER A 109 -0.82 6.27 2.58
N GLY A 110 -0.58 7.34 1.81
CA GLY A 110 0.71 8.01 1.70
C GLY A 110 1.03 8.92 2.89
N GLY A 111 2.32 9.02 3.20
CA GLY A 111 2.83 9.86 4.30
C GLY A 111 4.35 9.86 4.49
N GLY A 112 5.13 9.44 3.49
CA GLY A 112 6.60 9.35 3.59
C GLY A 112 7.05 8.47 4.76
N ALA A 113 7.98 8.94 5.58
CA ALA A 113 8.53 8.21 6.74
C ALA A 113 7.47 7.77 7.77
N ARG A 114 6.32 8.45 7.81
CA ARG A 114 5.18 8.06 8.66
C ARG A 114 4.56 6.73 8.27
N GLY A 115 4.76 6.30 7.02
CA GLY A 115 4.29 5.01 6.53
C GLY A 115 4.90 3.81 7.26
N GLY A 116 5.92 4.00 8.10
CA GLY A 116 6.38 2.97 9.04
C GLY A 116 5.26 2.47 9.97
N ALA A 117 4.26 3.29 10.27
CA ALA A 117 3.07 2.84 11.02
C ALA A 117 2.31 1.71 10.33
N HIS A 118 2.32 1.65 9.00
CA HIS A 118 1.67 0.55 8.27
C HIS A 118 2.33 -0.79 8.57
N VAL A 119 3.65 -0.82 8.76
CA VAL A 119 4.39 -2.06 9.10
C VAL A 119 3.92 -2.60 10.45
N GLY A 120 3.86 -1.75 11.47
CA GLY A 120 3.39 -2.14 12.80
C GLY A 120 1.92 -2.53 12.82
N ALA A 121 1.10 -1.80 12.06
CA ALA A 121 -0.31 -2.10 11.92
C ALA A 121 -0.56 -3.47 11.29
N ILE A 122 0.09 -3.77 10.15
CA ILE A 122 0.01 -5.07 9.48
C ILE A 122 0.49 -6.19 10.41
N ARG A 123 1.62 -5.99 11.11
CA ARG A 123 2.12 -6.96 12.07
C ARG A 123 1.08 -7.28 13.13
N ARG A 124 0.47 -6.27 13.75
CA ARG A 124 -0.56 -6.49 14.77
C ARG A 124 -1.79 -7.18 14.18
N MET A 125 -2.25 -6.79 12.99
CA MET A 125 -3.38 -7.43 12.31
C MET A 125 -3.13 -8.94 12.09
N VAL A 126 -1.93 -9.31 11.65
CA VAL A 126 -1.54 -10.72 11.48
C VAL A 126 -1.48 -11.45 12.83
N GLU A 127 -0.91 -10.84 13.88
CA GLU A 127 -0.82 -11.43 15.21
C GLU A 127 -2.20 -11.72 15.84
N ILE A 128 -3.19 -10.83 15.64
CA ILE A 128 -4.56 -11.08 16.11
C ILE A 128 -5.34 -12.06 15.22
N GLY A 129 -4.75 -12.47 14.08
CA GLY A 129 -5.36 -13.42 13.15
C GLY A 129 -6.38 -12.81 12.21
N MET A 130 -6.32 -11.49 11.96
CA MET A 130 -7.18 -10.82 10.97
C MET A 130 -6.73 -11.23 9.56
N PRO A 131 -7.62 -11.78 8.72
CA PRO A 131 -7.26 -12.07 7.33
C PRO A 131 -7.15 -10.76 6.53
N ILE A 132 -6.14 -10.70 5.67
CA ILE A 132 -5.94 -9.61 4.72
C ILE A 132 -6.02 -10.22 3.32
N ASP A 133 -7.11 -9.95 2.61
CA ASP A 133 -7.42 -10.61 1.34
C ASP A 133 -7.07 -9.75 0.13
N ILE A 134 -7.04 -8.43 0.30
CA ILE A 134 -6.70 -7.45 -0.75
C ILE A 134 -6.00 -6.24 -0.10
N VAL A 135 -5.01 -5.68 -0.77
CA VAL A 135 -4.32 -4.46 -0.30
C VAL A 135 -4.32 -3.41 -1.40
N ALA A 136 -4.67 -2.17 -1.05
CA ALA A 136 -4.43 -1.02 -1.90
C ALA A 136 -3.56 0.01 -1.17
N GLY A 137 -2.56 0.53 -1.87
CA GLY A 137 -1.60 1.44 -1.28
C GLY A 137 -1.32 2.67 -2.15
N THR A 138 -0.99 3.77 -1.47
CA THR A 138 -0.53 5.02 -2.09
C THR A 138 0.79 5.46 -1.47
N SER A 139 1.76 5.86 -2.29
CA SER A 139 3.08 6.32 -1.85
C SER A 139 3.76 5.31 -0.92
N MET A 140 4.16 5.71 0.29
CA MET A 140 4.71 4.76 1.26
C MET A 140 3.77 3.59 1.61
N GLY A 141 2.45 3.81 1.57
CA GLY A 141 1.46 2.75 1.70
C GLY A 141 1.52 1.72 0.55
N ALA A 142 1.82 2.16 -0.67
CA ALA A 142 2.07 1.25 -1.79
C ALA A 142 3.36 0.45 -1.60
N PHE A 143 4.41 1.07 -1.07
CA PHE A 143 5.66 0.40 -0.77
C PHE A 143 5.49 -0.69 0.30
N VAL A 144 4.96 -0.33 1.47
CA VAL A 144 4.77 -1.28 2.58
C VAL A 144 3.73 -2.35 2.22
N GLY A 145 2.62 -1.95 1.60
CA GLY A 145 1.56 -2.87 1.16
C GLY A 145 2.03 -3.84 0.09
N GLY A 146 2.80 -3.36 -0.89
CA GLY A 146 3.38 -4.21 -1.92
C GLY A 146 4.38 -5.22 -1.36
N LEU A 147 5.25 -4.81 -0.43
CA LEU A 147 6.14 -5.74 0.27
C LEU A 147 5.36 -6.81 1.04
N TYR A 148 4.24 -6.45 1.66
CA TYR A 148 3.38 -7.41 2.36
C TYR A 148 2.69 -8.37 1.40
N CYS A 149 2.14 -7.89 0.29
CA CYS A 149 1.53 -8.75 -0.73
C CYS A 149 2.53 -9.70 -1.39
N MET A 150 3.79 -9.26 -1.52
CA MET A 150 4.89 -10.08 -2.00
C MET A 150 5.32 -11.11 -0.94
N HIS A 151 5.56 -10.75 0.31
CA HIS A 151 6.16 -11.71 1.26
C HIS A 151 5.15 -12.46 2.13
N THR A 152 4.00 -11.87 2.42
CA THR A 152 3.00 -12.32 3.41
C THR A 152 3.52 -12.51 4.84
N ASP A 153 4.79 -12.14 5.09
CA ASP A 153 5.49 -12.21 6.37
C ASP A 153 5.74 -10.79 6.89
N PRO A 154 5.13 -10.39 8.03
CA PRO A 154 5.36 -9.09 8.65
C PRO A 154 6.82 -8.80 8.97
N ASP A 155 7.63 -9.82 9.31
CA ASP A 155 9.04 -9.61 9.64
C ASP A 155 9.87 -9.31 8.38
N ALA A 156 9.56 -9.97 7.25
CA ALA A 156 10.12 -9.61 5.96
C ALA A 156 9.77 -8.17 5.54
N VAL A 157 8.53 -7.75 5.77
CA VAL A 157 8.09 -6.36 5.52
C VAL A 157 8.88 -5.37 6.39
N ALA A 158 9.05 -5.67 7.68
CA ALA A 158 9.81 -4.84 8.59
C ALA A 158 11.29 -4.71 8.17
N ARG A 159 11.94 -5.83 7.79
CA ARG A 159 13.31 -5.82 7.26
C ARG A 159 13.43 -5.02 5.96
N GLY A 160 12.48 -5.21 5.04
CA GLY A 160 12.44 -4.47 3.77
C GLY A 160 12.27 -2.97 3.98
N TYR A 161 11.37 -2.56 4.89
CA TYR A 161 11.15 -1.16 5.25
C TYR A 161 12.37 -0.53 5.94
N ALA A 162 12.97 -1.22 6.92
CA ALA A 162 14.17 -0.73 7.61
C ALA A 162 15.35 -0.59 6.62
N GLY A 163 15.54 -1.57 5.74
CA GLY A 163 16.55 -1.51 4.68
C GLY A 163 16.33 -0.37 3.69
N TYR A 164 15.07 -0.06 3.37
CA TYR A 164 14.71 1.13 2.60
C TYR A 164 15.08 2.42 3.33
N CYS A 165 14.71 2.57 4.60
CA CYS A 165 14.99 3.78 5.38
C CYS A 165 16.50 4.03 5.49
N ALA A 166 17.28 3.00 5.80
CA ALA A 166 18.74 3.10 5.93
C ALA A 166 19.41 3.56 4.62
N LYS A 167 19.00 3.01 3.48
CA LYS A 167 19.56 3.38 2.17
C LYS A 167 19.03 4.71 1.66
N PHE A 168 17.78 5.06 1.98
CA PHE A 168 17.23 6.37 1.65
C PHE A 168 18.02 7.47 2.36
N MET A 169 18.47 7.25 3.60
CA MET A 169 19.32 8.20 4.34
C MET A 169 20.77 8.30 3.84
N ASP A 170 21.18 7.49 2.87
CA ASP A 170 22.52 7.60 2.28
C ASP A 170 22.64 8.88 1.43
N LYS A 171 23.14 9.94 2.07
CA LYS A 171 23.38 11.25 1.46
C LYS A 171 24.33 11.17 0.27
N PHE A 172 25.25 10.21 0.23
CA PHE A 172 26.22 10.08 -0.85
C PHE A 172 25.56 9.60 -2.15
N ALA A 173 24.68 8.60 -2.05
CA ALA A 173 23.88 8.12 -3.18
C ALA A 173 22.91 9.19 -3.71
N GLN A 174 22.34 10.01 -2.81
CA GLN A 174 21.48 11.15 -3.19
C GLN A 174 22.27 12.26 -3.89
N VAL A 175 23.44 12.66 -3.37
CA VAL A 175 24.26 13.70 -3.99
C VAL A 175 24.71 13.31 -5.39
N LYS A 176 25.03 12.03 -5.62
CA LYS A 176 25.35 11.52 -6.96
C LYS A 176 24.18 11.51 -7.93
N ASP A 177 22.95 11.58 -7.43
CA ASP A 177 21.73 11.54 -8.22
C ASP A 177 21.15 12.95 -8.49
N LEU A 178 21.80 14.00 -7.99
CA LEU A 178 21.44 15.38 -8.30
C LEU A 178 21.52 15.62 -9.81
N THR A 179 20.45 16.16 -10.38
CA THR A 179 20.37 16.52 -11.80
C THR A 179 20.19 18.03 -11.95
N TYR A 180 20.36 18.54 -13.17
CA TYR A 180 20.09 19.94 -13.45
C TYR A 180 18.59 20.22 -13.23
N PRO A 181 18.23 21.15 -12.32
CA PRO A 181 16.87 21.23 -11.79
C PRO A 181 15.91 22.01 -12.69
N THR A 182 15.85 21.67 -13.99
CA THR A 182 14.80 22.16 -14.90
C THR A 182 13.46 21.51 -14.60
N VAL A 183 13.48 20.23 -14.19
CA VAL A 183 12.27 19.41 -13.97
C VAL A 183 12.21 18.87 -12.53
N SER A 184 13.33 18.39 -11.99
CA SER A 184 13.43 17.81 -10.65
C SER A 184 14.82 17.97 -10.06
N LEU A 185 14.94 17.93 -8.73
CA LEU A 185 16.24 18.00 -8.04
C LEU A 185 17.08 16.74 -8.25
N PHE A 186 16.45 15.57 -8.29
CA PHE A 186 17.11 14.28 -8.49
C PHE A 186 16.72 13.67 -9.83
N SER A 187 17.62 12.88 -10.43
CA SER A 187 17.32 12.10 -11.64
C SER A 187 16.35 10.96 -11.34
N GLY A 188 16.39 10.44 -10.11
CA GLY A 188 15.55 9.34 -9.64
C GLY A 188 16.14 7.97 -9.91
N GLU A 189 17.31 7.87 -10.51
CA GLU A 189 17.98 6.61 -10.81
C GLU A 189 18.41 5.88 -9.53
N SER A 190 18.96 6.61 -8.55
CA SER A 190 19.26 6.03 -7.23
C SER A 190 17.99 5.54 -6.52
N PHE A 191 16.89 6.30 -6.63
CA PHE A 191 15.60 5.93 -6.05
C PHE A 191 15.00 4.69 -6.75
N ASN A 192 15.07 4.61 -8.08
CA ASN A 192 14.62 3.45 -8.86
C ASN A 192 15.35 2.19 -8.42
N ARG A 193 16.69 2.25 -8.28
CA ARG A 193 17.48 1.11 -7.77
C ARG A 193 17.06 0.70 -6.37
N LEU A 194 16.78 1.66 -5.48
CA LEU A 194 16.34 1.39 -4.13
C LEU A 194 15.00 0.63 -4.10
N ILE A 195 13.99 1.10 -4.83
CA ILE A 195 12.68 0.43 -4.89
C ILE A 195 12.81 -0.93 -5.58
N ARG A 196 13.59 -1.02 -6.66
CA ARG A 196 13.87 -2.29 -7.37
C ARG A 196 14.60 -3.31 -6.49
N GLN A 197 15.41 -2.91 -5.53
CA GLN A 197 16.02 -3.86 -4.59
C GLN A 197 14.99 -4.52 -3.67
N GLY A 198 13.92 -3.82 -3.30
CA GLY A 198 12.85 -4.38 -2.47
C GLY A 198 11.92 -5.32 -3.24
N PHE A 199 11.55 -4.94 -4.47
CA PHE A 199 10.55 -5.65 -5.28
C PHE A 199 11.14 -6.54 -6.38
N GLN A 200 12.45 -6.43 -6.64
CA GLN A 200 13.13 -7.11 -7.75
C GLN A 200 12.40 -6.88 -9.08
N ASP A 201 12.25 -7.91 -9.92
CA ASP A 201 11.51 -7.85 -11.18
C ASP A 201 10.11 -8.49 -11.06
N VAL A 202 9.57 -8.56 -9.84
CA VAL A 202 8.22 -9.07 -9.56
C VAL A 202 7.18 -8.16 -10.20
N CYS A 203 6.19 -8.76 -10.85
CA CYS A 203 5.01 -8.03 -11.32
C CYS A 203 3.89 -8.05 -10.27
N ILE A 204 3.01 -7.06 -10.29
CA ILE A 204 1.89 -6.96 -9.35
C ILE A 204 0.99 -8.20 -9.42
N GLU A 205 0.78 -8.72 -10.63
CA GLU A 205 0.01 -9.94 -10.86
C GLU A 205 0.68 -11.20 -10.28
N ASP A 206 1.96 -11.17 -9.89
CA ASP A 206 2.65 -12.34 -9.31
C ASP A 206 2.55 -12.42 -7.78
N MET A 207 2.04 -11.37 -7.13
CA MET A 207 1.98 -11.28 -5.66
C MET A 207 0.99 -12.29 -5.06
N TRP A 208 1.28 -12.78 -3.85
CA TRP A 208 0.44 -13.77 -3.16
C TRP A 208 -0.94 -13.22 -2.79
N ILE A 209 -0.98 -11.94 -2.38
CA ILE A 209 -2.22 -11.23 -2.05
C ILE A 209 -2.48 -10.21 -3.17
N PRO A 210 -3.69 -10.15 -3.73
CA PRO A 210 -4.09 -9.11 -4.67
C PRO A 210 -3.71 -7.71 -4.18
N PHE A 211 -2.91 -7.01 -4.99
CA PHE A 211 -2.35 -5.71 -4.66
C PHE A 211 -2.75 -4.67 -5.70
N CYS A 212 -3.04 -3.46 -5.25
CA CYS A 212 -3.21 -2.30 -6.09
C CYS A 212 -2.32 -1.15 -5.61
N CYS A 213 -1.66 -0.49 -6.55
CA CYS A 213 -0.91 0.73 -6.33
C CYS A 213 -1.57 1.90 -7.07
N VAL A 214 -1.75 3.05 -6.42
CA VAL A 214 -2.36 4.22 -7.07
C VAL A 214 -1.32 5.29 -7.38
N THR A 215 -1.37 5.83 -8.59
CA THR A 215 -0.58 7.00 -9.03
C THR A 215 -1.51 8.11 -9.52
N THR A 216 -1.01 9.34 -9.57
CA THR A 216 -1.71 10.44 -10.25
C THR A 216 -1.16 10.61 -11.65
N ASN A 217 -2.00 10.55 -12.67
CA ASN A 217 -1.58 10.83 -14.05
C ASN A 217 -1.79 12.31 -14.36
N ILE A 218 -0.69 13.04 -14.54
CA ILE A 218 -0.73 14.49 -14.84
C ILE A 218 -0.94 14.80 -16.32
N THR A 219 -0.99 13.78 -17.18
CA THR A 219 -1.34 13.93 -18.60
C THR A 219 -2.85 13.90 -18.81
N THR A 220 -3.57 13.14 -17.97
CA THR A 220 -5.02 12.95 -18.08
C THR A 220 -5.79 13.46 -16.86
N ASP A 221 -5.11 14.04 -15.88
CA ASP A 221 -5.67 14.61 -14.64
C ASP A 221 -6.53 13.64 -13.81
N VAL A 222 -6.25 12.33 -13.87
CA VAL A 222 -7.01 11.29 -13.15
C VAL A 222 -6.12 10.37 -12.32
N PRO A 223 -6.63 9.82 -11.21
CA PRO A 223 -5.95 8.73 -10.51
C PRO A 223 -5.92 7.49 -11.40
N MET A 224 -4.79 6.78 -11.38
CA MET A 224 -4.62 5.49 -12.06
C MET A 224 -4.30 4.41 -11.03
N ALA A 225 -5.12 3.36 -11.04
CA ALA A 225 -4.94 2.16 -10.24
C ALA A 225 -4.18 1.10 -11.06
N HIS A 226 -3.04 0.65 -10.53
CA HIS A 226 -2.18 -0.34 -11.16
C HIS A 226 -2.38 -1.70 -10.47
N LEU A 227 -2.97 -2.63 -11.22
CA LEU A 227 -3.22 -4.02 -10.81
C LEU A 227 -2.27 -5.01 -11.50
N GLN A 228 -1.52 -4.55 -12.50
CA GLN A 228 -0.66 -5.37 -13.33
C GLN A 228 0.60 -4.59 -13.75
N GLY A 229 1.67 -5.34 -14.05
CA GLY A 229 2.97 -4.83 -14.48
C GLY A 229 3.98 -4.72 -13.35
N THR A 230 5.16 -4.20 -13.69
CA THR A 230 6.33 -4.30 -12.82
C THR A 230 6.12 -3.52 -11.51
N ALA A 231 6.14 -4.24 -10.38
CA ALA A 231 5.74 -3.69 -9.09
C ALA A 231 6.60 -2.50 -8.67
N TRP A 232 7.93 -2.65 -8.75
CA TRP A 232 8.85 -1.57 -8.34
C TRP A 232 8.62 -0.27 -9.12
N ARG A 233 8.23 -0.39 -10.40
CA ARG A 233 8.02 0.74 -11.30
C ARG A 233 6.81 1.56 -10.85
N TYR A 234 5.66 0.91 -10.67
CA TYR A 234 4.45 1.63 -10.24
C TYR A 234 4.49 2.08 -8.79
N VAL A 235 5.11 1.30 -7.90
CA VAL A 235 5.37 1.73 -6.52
C VAL A 235 6.24 2.99 -6.52
N ARG A 236 7.32 3.03 -7.32
CA ARG A 236 8.12 4.25 -7.51
C ARG A 236 7.28 5.40 -8.04
N GLY A 237 6.44 5.17 -9.05
CA GLY A 237 5.52 6.18 -9.58
C GLY A 237 4.64 6.77 -8.48
N SER A 238 4.08 5.89 -7.63
CA SER A 238 3.21 6.26 -6.51
C SER A 238 3.92 7.00 -5.39
N MET A 239 5.26 6.94 -5.34
CA MET A 239 6.12 7.67 -4.40
C MET A 239 6.82 8.89 -5.03
N THR A 240 6.41 9.29 -6.23
CA THR A 240 7.08 10.37 -6.99
C THR A 240 6.57 11.74 -6.53
N LEU A 241 7.24 12.31 -5.53
CA LEU A 241 6.97 13.67 -5.07
C LEU A 241 7.42 14.69 -6.12
N THR A 242 6.50 15.55 -6.54
CA THR A 242 6.78 16.63 -7.51
C THR A 242 7.88 17.54 -6.98
N THR A 243 8.75 18.06 -7.85
CA THR A 243 9.99 18.81 -7.55
C THR A 243 11.16 17.98 -7.02
N PHE A 244 10.89 16.86 -6.34
CA PHE A 244 11.95 15.97 -5.84
C PHE A 244 12.39 14.97 -6.92
N LEU A 245 11.44 14.28 -7.54
CA LEU A 245 11.67 13.27 -8.58
C LEU A 245 10.94 13.63 -9.88
N PRO A 246 11.48 13.23 -11.05
CA PRO A 246 10.78 13.44 -12.31
C PRO A 246 9.59 12.48 -12.40
N PRO A 247 8.49 12.86 -13.06
CA PRO A 247 7.37 11.97 -13.34
C PRO A 247 7.85 10.66 -13.98
N LEU A 248 7.23 9.55 -13.58
CA LEU A 248 7.50 8.26 -14.21
C LEU A 248 6.74 8.20 -15.53
N CYS A 249 7.47 8.04 -16.64
CA CYS A 249 6.85 7.82 -17.94
C CYS A 249 6.30 6.40 -18.04
N ASP A 250 5.05 6.25 -18.46
CA ASP A 250 4.42 4.96 -18.77
C ASP A 250 3.62 5.09 -20.08
N GLY A 251 4.29 4.77 -21.20
CA GLY A 251 3.77 5.09 -22.53
C GLY A 251 3.55 6.60 -22.68
N PRO A 252 2.33 7.05 -23.03
CA PRO A 252 2.01 8.48 -23.12
C PRO A 252 1.76 9.15 -21.74
N ASN A 253 1.69 8.36 -20.67
CA ASN A 253 1.30 8.85 -19.35
C ASN A 253 2.49 9.32 -18.54
N LEU A 254 2.31 10.43 -17.82
CA LEU A 254 3.26 10.91 -16.81
C LEU A 254 2.67 10.69 -15.42
N LEU A 255 3.32 9.82 -14.64
CA LEU A 255 2.82 9.38 -13.35
C LEU A 255 3.60 10.04 -12.21
N VAL A 256 2.86 10.57 -11.23
CA VAL A 256 3.39 11.14 -9.99
C VAL A 256 2.71 10.49 -8.78
N ASP A 257 3.09 10.91 -7.56
CA ASP A 257 2.56 10.37 -6.31
C ASP A 257 1.02 10.28 -6.32
N GLY A 258 0.49 9.12 -5.94
CA GLY A 258 -0.96 8.89 -5.98
C GLY A 258 -1.74 9.73 -4.98
N GLY A 259 -1.06 10.25 -3.94
CA GLY A 259 -1.69 11.00 -2.88
C GLY A 259 -2.28 12.31 -3.37
N TYR A 260 -1.79 12.87 -4.48
CA TYR A 260 -2.33 14.13 -5.04
C TYR A 260 -3.77 13.97 -5.56
N ALA A 261 -4.16 12.77 -5.98
CA ALA A 261 -5.50 12.49 -6.48
C ALA A 261 -6.31 11.56 -5.56
N ASN A 262 -5.72 10.46 -5.09
CA ASN A 262 -6.43 9.46 -4.28
C ASN A 262 -5.49 8.82 -3.24
N ASN A 263 -5.34 9.49 -2.10
CA ASN A 263 -4.51 9.02 -0.99
C ASN A 263 -5.11 7.85 -0.19
N LEU A 264 -6.41 7.59 -0.33
CA LEU A 264 -7.14 6.52 0.36
C LEU A 264 -7.97 5.72 -0.65
N PRO A 265 -7.34 4.82 -1.43
CA PRO A 265 -7.97 4.11 -2.55
C PRO A 265 -8.96 2.99 -2.13
N ALA A 266 -9.94 3.34 -1.29
CA ALA A 266 -11.00 2.43 -0.86
C ALA A 266 -12.01 2.14 -1.98
N ASP A 267 -12.23 3.10 -2.87
CA ASP A 267 -13.02 2.95 -4.10
C ASP A 267 -12.46 1.82 -4.98
N VAL A 268 -11.14 1.77 -5.13
CA VAL A 268 -10.47 0.72 -5.89
C VAL A 268 -10.69 -0.65 -5.22
N LEU A 269 -10.51 -0.76 -3.90
CA LEU A 269 -10.77 -2.02 -3.19
C LEU A 269 -12.22 -2.49 -3.29
N LYS A 270 -13.20 -1.58 -3.16
CA LYS A 270 -14.61 -1.93 -3.34
C LYS A 270 -14.87 -2.44 -4.76
N SER A 271 -14.26 -1.82 -5.77
CA SER A 271 -14.36 -2.28 -7.18
C SER A 271 -13.72 -3.65 -7.42
N MET A 272 -12.63 -3.97 -6.72
CA MET A 272 -11.98 -5.29 -6.78
C MET A 272 -12.86 -6.39 -6.16
N GLY A 273 -13.72 -6.03 -5.20
CA GLY A 273 -14.66 -6.93 -4.54
C GLY A 273 -14.45 -7.05 -3.03
N ALA A 274 -13.74 -6.11 -2.39
CA ALA A 274 -13.63 -6.06 -0.94
C ALA A 274 -15.00 -5.82 -0.30
N LYS A 275 -15.43 -6.69 0.61
CA LYS A 275 -16.65 -6.44 1.39
C LYS A 275 -16.39 -5.43 2.49
N THR A 276 -15.39 -5.69 3.32
CA THR A 276 -15.00 -4.84 4.46
C THR A 276 -13.70 -4.14 4.12
N VAL A 277 -13.68 -2.81 4.22
CA VAL A 277 -12.50 -1.99 3.96
C VAL A 277 -12.02 -1.33 5.26
N ILE A 278 -10.78 -1.65 5.65
CA ILE A 278 -10.09 -1.06 6.79
C ILE A 278 -9.03 -0.09 6.24
N ALA A 279 -9.12 1.19 6.59
CA ALA A 279 -8.20 2.20 6.09
C ALA A 279 -7.26 2.71 7.19
N LEU A 280 -5.96 2.69 6.87
CA LEU A 280 -4.87 3.22 7.70
C LEU A 280 -4.39 4.55 7.14
N ASP A 281 -4.68 5.63 7.87
CA ASP A 281 -4.35 7.00 7.50
C ASP A 281 -3.12 7.50 8.29
N VAL A 282 -2.04 7.82 7.59
CA VAL A 282 -0.80 8.42 8.13
C VAL A 282 -0.57 9.85 7.59
N GLY A 283 -1.56 10.41 6.90
CA GLY A 283 -1.52 11.77 6.38
C GLY A 283 -1.41 12.82 7.50
N THR A 284 -1.06 14.05 7.17
CA THR A 284 -1.10 15.17 8.12
C THR A 284 -2.51 15.38 8.67
N VAL A 285 -2.61 15.82 9.92
CA VAL A 285 -3.73 16.66 10.36
C VAL A 285 -3.28 18.09 10.10
N ASP A 286 -4.01 18.81 9.27
CA ASP A 286 -3.74 20.21 9.01
C ASP A 286 -3.69 20.97 10.34
N ASN A 287 -2.55 21.61 10.63
CA ASN A 287 -2.42 22.43 11.81
C ASN A 287 -3.23 23.71 11.59
N THR A 288 -4.47 23.75 12.06
CA THR A 288 -5.37 24.91 11.86
C THR A 288 -5.04 26.07 12.79
N ASN A 289 -4.11 25.89 13.73
CA ASN A 289 -3.73 26.91 14.70
C ASN A 289 -2.69 27.88 14.12
N TYR A 290 -3.06 28.60 13.07
CA TYR A 290 -2.25 29.67 12.51
C TYR A 290 -2.61 31.00 13.16
N THR A 291 -1.60 31.81 13.44
CA THR A 291 -1.80 33.16 13.97
C THR A 291 -2.43 34.03 12.88
N ASN A 292 -3.57 34.64 13.18
CA ASN A 292 -4.14 35.67 12.30
C ASN A 292 -3.26 36.93 12.39
N TYR A 293 -2.55 37.23 11.31
CA TYR A 293 -1.65 38.39 11.19
C TYR A 293 -2.26 39.55 10.38
N GLY A 294 -3.54 39.47 9.98
CA GLY A 294 -4.20 40.46 9.13
C GLY A 294 -3.84 40.32 7.64
N ASP A 295 -3.92 41.41 6.89
CA ASP A 295 -3.82 41.41 5.42
C ASP A 295 -2.37 41.48 4.88
N ALA A 296 -1.38 41.76 5.73
CA ALA A 296 0.02 41.90 5.33
C ALA A 296 0.97 41.30 6.38
N LEU A 297 1.98 40.58 5.90
CA LEU A 297 2.99 39.95 6.74
C LEU A 297 4.39 40.43 6.36
N SER A 298 5.11 41.01 7.30
CA SER A 298 6.50 41.43 7.09
C SER A 298 7.47 40.29 7.42
N GLY A 299 8.32 39.92 6.46
CA GLY A 299 9.39 38.93 6.69
C GLY A 299 10.39 39.36 7.76
N TRP A 300 10.66 40.66 7.89
CA TRP A 300 11.52 41.19 8.95
C TRP A 300 10.89 41.05 10.34
N TRP A 301 9.56 41.18 10.42
CA TRP A 301 8.83 40.93 11.67
C TRP A 301 8.85 39.45 12.05
N LEU A 302 8.67 38.55 11.09
CA LEU A 302 8.84 37.11 11.33
C LEU A 302 10.25 36.78 11.81
N LEU A 303 11.27 37.35 11.16
CA LEU A 303 12.66 37.15 11.56
C LEU A 303 12.89 37.62 12.99
N TRP A 304 12.41 38.82 13.35
CA TRP A 304 12.46 39.35 14.71
C TRP A 304 11.76 38.44 15.71
N LYS A 305 10.59 37.89 15.35
CA LYS A 305 9.82 36.95 16.16
C LYS A 305 10.46 35.56 16.28
N SER A 306 11.32 35.18 15.33
CA SER A 306 12.04 33.91 15.33
C SER A 306 13.36 33.93 16.12
N LEU A 307 13.79 35.10 16.59
CA LEU A 307 15.01 35.23 17.39
C LEU A 307 14.85 34.55 18.76
N PRO A 308 15.90 33.92 19.31
CA PRO A 308 15.84 33.24 20.60
C PRO A 308 15.97 34.24 21.77
N LEU A 309 15.07 35.22 21.87
CA LEU A 309 15.00 36.14 23.02
C LEU A 309 13.81 35.77 23.92
N PRO A 310 13.82 36.20 25.20
CA PRO A 310 12.72 35.93 26.13
C PRO A 310 11.37 36.45 25.62
N GLU A 311 10.28 35.73 25.94
CA GLU A 311 8.90 36.11 25.59
C GLU A 311 8.50 37.50 26.10
N SER A 312 9.16 37.99 27.17
CA SER A 312 8.97 39.36 27.68
C SER A 312 9.39 40.45 26.70
N ILE A 313 10.28 40.15 25.74
CA ILE A 313 10.80 41.09 24.74
C ILE A 313 10.12 40.88 23.39
N ILE A 314 9.91 39.62 23.00
CA ILE A 314 9.38 39.27 21.67
C ILE A 314 7.85 39.19 21.67
N GLY A 315 7.20 38.99 22.81
CA GLY A 315 5.77 38.67 22.89
C GLY A 315 5.47 37.23 22.50
N GLN A 316 4.19 36.89 22.32
CA GLN A 316 3.78 35.51 22.03
C GLN A 316 4.38 34.99 20.70
N PRO A 317 4.74 33.69 20.66
CA PRO A 317 5.23 33.03 19.46
C PRO A 317 4.17 33.04 18.36
N VAL A 318 4.61 33.34 17.14
CA VAL A 318 3.74 33.47 15.97
C VAL A 318 3.88 32.22 15.14
N HIS A 319 2.76 31.56 14.82
CA HIS A 319 2.74 30.36 14.01
C HIS A 319 2.15 30.68 12.63
N VAL A 320 3.03 30.83 11.64
CA VAL A 320 2.68 31.11 10.24
C VAL A 320 3.09 29.93 9.37
N PRO A 321 2.27 29.50 8.41
CA PRO A 321 2.66 28.40 7.51
C PRO A 321 3.88 28.81 6.67
N THR A 322 4.84 27.89 6.52
CA THR A 322 5.98 28.11 5.63
C THR A 322 5.55 27.96 4.16
N MET A 323 6.36 28.46 3.22
CA MET A 323 6.09 28.27 1.78
C MET A 323 5.96 26.78 1.40
N LYS A 324 6.74 25.92 2.06
CA LYS A 324 6.65 24.46 1.90
C LYS A 324 5.31 23.91 2.37
N ASP A 325 4.82 24.38 3.52
CA ASP A 325 3.54 23.93 4.08
C ASP A 325 2.38 24.35 3.20
N ILE A 326 2.40 25.58 2.69
CA ILE A 326 1.37 26.10 1.77
C ILE A 326 1.36 25.28 0.49
N SER A 327 2.50 25.10 -0.18
CA SER A 327 2.60 24.35 -1.42
C SER A 327 2.19 22.89 -1.25
N SER A 328 2.60 22.25 -0.15
CA SER A 328 2.19 20.89 0.17
C SER A 328 0.68 20.82 0.37
N ARG A 329 0.10 21.73 1.15
CA ARG A 329 -1.34 21.72 1.42
C ARG A 329 -2.14 21.90 0.14
N LEU A 330 -1.81 22.90 -0.68
CA LEU A 330 -2.43 23.15 -1.98
C LEU A 330 -2.41 21.91 -2.88
N ALA A 331 -1.31 21.17 -2.89
CA ALA A 331 -1.16 19.97 -3.71
C ALA A 331 -2.12 18.82 -3.31
N TYR A 332 -2.55 18.77 -2.04
CA TYR A 332 -3.42 17.69 -1.52
C TYR A 332 -4.87 18.13 -1.23
N LEU A 333 -5.21 19.43 -1.32
CA LEU A 333 -6.53 19.96 -0.97
C LEU A 333 -7.70 19.22 -1.64
N THR A 334 -7.61 18.97 -2.94
CA THR A 334 -8.66 18.30 -3.72
C THR A 334 -8.84 16.85 -3.28
N CYS A 335 -7.73 16.14 -3.06
CA CYS A 335 -7.74 14.78 -2.52
C CYS A 335 -8.35 14.74 -1.12
N GLU A 336 -8.07 15.70 -0.24
CA GLU A 336 -8.66 15.72 1.10
C GLU A 336 -10.18 15.88 1.07
N MET A 337 -10.70 16.69 0.16
CA MET A 337 -12.15 16.83 -0.04
C MET A 337 -12.79 15.52 -0.50
N GLN A 338 -12.16 14.82 -1.46
CA GLN A 338 -12.62 13.51 -1.90
C GLN A 338 -12.52 12.45 -0.80
N ALA A 339 -11.42 12.46 -0.05
CA ALA A 339 -11.20 11.54 1.06
C ALA A 339 -12.30 11.64 2.13
N ARG A 340 -12.88 12.83 2.38
CA ARG A 340 -14.02 12.97 3.31
C ARG A 340 -15.26 12.18 2.85
N ARG A 341 -15.53 12.17 1.55
CA ARG A 341 -16.63 11.37 0.97
C ARG A 341 -16.33 9.89 1.06
N VAL A 342 -15.14 9.47 0.62
CA VAL A 342 -14.68 8.08 0.66
C VAL A 342 -14.71 7.52 2.09
N LYS A 343 -14.28 8.30 3.08
CA LYS A 343 -14.32 7.93 4.51
C LYS A 343 -15.72 7.63 5.01
N LYS A 344 -16.75 8.28 4.48
CA LYS A 344 -18.14 8.10 4.91
C LYS A 344 -18.85 6.99 4.15
N GLU A 345 -18.55 6.82 2.87
CA GLU A 345 -19.31 5.94 1.97
C GLU A 345 -18.67 4.56 1.77
N LEU A 346 -17.34 4.47 1.81
CA LEU A 346 -16.60 3.30 1.30
C LEU A 346 -15.68 2.65 2.33
N ILE A 347 -15.34 3.35 3.42
CA ILE A 347 -14.47 2.82 4.48
C ILE A 347 -15.35 2.35 5.64
N ASP A 348 -15.24 1.08 6.00
CA ASP A 348 -15.99 0.48 7.10
C ASP A 348 -15.31 0.73 8.45
N ILE A 349 -13.97 0.67 8.46
CA ILE A 349 -13.17 0.96 9.66
C ILE A 349 -12.05 1.92 9.28
N TYR A 350 -12.07 3.12 9.85
CA TYR A 350 -11.06 4.14 9.62
C TYR A 350 -10.16 4.29 10.85
N ILE A 351 -8.85 4.15 10.65
CA ILE A 351 -7.84 4.22 11.70
C ILE A 351 -6.83 5.31 11.34
N LYS A 352 -6.80 6.39 12.12
CA LYS A 352 -5.84 7.48 11.98
C LYS A 352 -4.65 7.23 12.89
N CYS A 353 -3.47 7.03 12.31
CA CYS A 353 -2.24 6.86 13.08
C CYS A 353 -1.72 8.21 13.58
N LYS A 354 -1.36 8.30 14.88
CA LYS A 354 -0.88 9.53 15.53
C LYS A 354 0.61 9.78 15.27
N VAL A 355 0.96 9.95 14.00
CA VAL A 355 2.35 10.10 13.51
C VAL A 355 2.71 11.54 13.11
N GLU A 356 1.94 12.51 13.57
CA GLU A 356 2.07 13.93 13.20
C GLU A 356 3.42 14.55 13.59
N HIS A 357 3.98 14.10 14.71
CA HIS A 357 5.29 14.54 15.23
C HIS A 357 6.46 14.03 14.38
N ILE A 358 6.25 13.03 13.52
CA ILE A 358 7.26 12.52 12.61
C ILE A 358 7.20 13.35 11.32
N SER A 359 8.35 13.87 10.89
CA SER A 359 8.45 14.57 9.60
C SER A 359 8.27 13.59 8.44
N THR A 360 7.63 14.00 7.35
CA THR A 360 7.45 13.18 6.13
C THR A 360 8.77 12.67 5.54
N LEU A 361 9.88 13.40 5.75
CA LEU A 361 11.22 13.01 5.30
C LEU A 361 12.13 12.54 6.46
N GLY A 362 11.58 12.37 7.68
CA GLY A 362 12.32 11.98 8.88
C GLY A 362 12.48 10.47 9.00
N PHE A 363 13.35 9.88 8.17
CA PHE A 363 13.61 8.43 8.15
C PHE A 363 14.60 7.95 9.23
N ASP A 364 15.02 8.83 10.14
CA ASP A 364 16.07 8.58 11.14
C ASP A 364 15.66 7.62 12.27
N SER A 365 14.36 7.46 12.51
CA SER A 365 13.82 6.60 13.58
C SER A 365 12.58 5.85 13.12
N PRO A 366 12.74 4.86 12.21
CA PRO A 366 11.61 4.11 11.65
C PRO A 366 10.83 3.33 12.71
N GLU A 367 11.47 2.92 13.81
CA GLU A 367 10.88 2.13 14.89
C GLU A 367 9.75 2.87 15.60
N ALA A 368 9.87 4.20 15.76
CA ALA A 368 8.85 5.01 16.41
C ALA A 368 7.52 4.97 15.64
N ALA A 369 7.58 5.13 14.31
CA ALA A 369 6.40 5.05 13.45
C ALA A 369 5.79 3.65 13.51
N VAL A 370 6.61 2.60 13.42
CA VAL A 370 6.18 1.19 13.52
C VAL A 370 5.43 0.95 14.82
N HIS A 371 5.99 1.39 15.95
CA HIS A 371 5.40 1.21 17.27
C HIS A 371 4.03 1.89 17.37
N ILE A 372 3.90 3.14 16.91
CA ILE A 372 2.62 3.87 16.90
C ILE A 372 1.57 3.11 16.10
N GLY A 373 1.92 2.64 14.91
CA GLY A 373 1.00 1.86 14.08
C GLY A 373 0.52 0.57 14.75
N TYR A 374 1.42 -0.14 15.43
CA TYR A 374 1.09 -1.32 16.21
C TYR A 374 0.09 -1.00 17.34
N GLU A 375 0.36 0.06 18.12
CA GLU A 375 -0.51 0.47 19.22
C GLU A 375 -1.90 0.91 18.78
N GLU A 376 -2.02 1.61 17.66
CA GLU A 376 -3.33 2.04 17.16
C GLU A 376 -4.21 0.84 16.77
N ILE A 377 -3.62 -0.23 16.21
CA ILE A 377 -4.36 -1.48 15.99
C ILE A 377 -4.73 -2.15 17.31
N CYS A 378 -3.88 -2.13 18.34
CA CYS A 378 -4.24 -2.64 19.67
C CYS A 378 -5.42 -1.90 20.29
N LYS A 379 -5.53 -0.58 20.08
CA LYS A 379 -6.63 0.24 20.60
C LYS A 379 -7.96 -0.11 19.93
N VAL A 380 -7.94 -0.29 18.60
CA VAL A 380 -9.14 -0.60 17.82
C VAL A 380 -9.54 -2.07 17.93
N PHE A 381 -8.56 -2.96 18.00
CA PHE A 381 -8.72 -4.42 18.09
C PHE A 381 -7.91 -4.97 19.30
N PRO A 382 -8.44 -4.83 20.52
CA PRO A 382 -7.76 -5.29 21.73
C PRO A 382 -7.73 -6.82 21.83
N GLU A 383 -8.76 -7.48 21.34
CA GLU A 383 -8.92 -8.94 21.40
C GLU A 383 -8.43 -9.60 20.11
N LYS A 384 -8.30 -10.94 20.15
CA LYS A 384 -8.11 -11.73 18.93
C LYS A 384 -9.27 -11.48 17.98
N TRP A 385 -9.00 -11.48 16.68
CA TRP A 385 -10.04 -11.33 15.69
C TRP A 385 -10.99 -12.53 15.76
N ASP A 386 -12.20 -12.31 16.26
CA ASP A 386 -13.23 -13.34 16.36
C ASP A 386 -14.10 -13.35 15.11
N PHE A 387 -14.06 -14.49 14.42
CA PHE A 387 -14.76 -14.79 13.18
C PHE A 387 -16.29 -14.88 13.36
N VAL A 388 -16.79 -15.26 14.54
CA VAL A 388 -18.20 -15.63 14.72
C VAL A 388 -19.11 -14.43 14.98
N ARG A 389 -18.53 -13.29 15.38
CA ARG A 389 -19.29 -12.12 15.84
C ARG A 389 -19.45 -11.00 14.82
N ARG A 390 -18.82 -11.05 13.64
CA ARG A 390 -18.74 -9.90 12.71
C ARG A 390 -18.96 -10.25 11.26
#